data_AF-A0A2N2CIN4-F1
#
_entry.id   AF-A0A2N2CIN4-F1
#
_cell.length_a   1.000
_cell.length_b   1.000
_cell.length_c   1.000
_cell.angle_alpha   90.00
_cell.angle_beta   90.00
_cell.angle_gamma   90.00
#
_symmetry.space_group_name_H-M   'P 1'
#
loop_
_entity.id
_entity.type
_entity.pdbx_description
1 polymer ?
#
loop_
_entity_poly.entity_id
_entity_poly.type
_entity_poly.pdbx_seq_one_letter_code
_entity_poly.pdbx_strand_id
1 'polypeptide(L)'
;NQKAVFLHQGNWVDGNLKDATFDMAFAPHGSSKTATDGIFVSAPAWYIVNKDAKNAEAAKDFLEFMVYNQIGQDYMVNKAGMIPAFKNVTIEPTGKLSKSVLTWAKAGKIYSWNQYNFSGEFRDNRLGPIYNQLASSAITVEQFKELMKQAFADNAK
;
A
#
# COMPACT_ATOMS: atom_id res chain seq x y z
N ASN A 1 23.00 -6.72 6.33
CA ASN A 1 23.90 -7.61 7.11
C ASN A 1 23.46 -9.09 7.07
N GLN A 2 22.60 -9.50 6.13
CA GLN A 2 22.13 -10.89 5.99
C GLN A 2 21.47 -11.48 7.25
N LYS A 3 20.95 -10.64 8.16
CA LYS A 3 20.31 -11.10 9.40
C LYS A 3 18.80 -11.33 9.27
N ALA A 4 18.19 -10.99 8.14
CA ALA A 4 16.77 -11.17 7.89
C ALA A 4 16.54 -11.63 6.45
N VAL A 5 15.63 -12.59 6.29
CA VAL A 5 15.15 -13.08 4.98
C VAL A 5 13.72 -12.65 4.68
N PHE A 6 13.03 -12.07 5.68
CA PHE A 6 11.70 -11.47 5.54
C PHE A 6 11.74 -10.01 5.97
N LEU A 7 11.01 -9.17 5.24
CA LEU A 7 10.84 -7.74 5.53
C LEU A 7 9.36 -7.40 5.37
N HIS A 8 8.75 -6.85 6.42
CA HIS A 8 7.37 -6.37 6.38
C HIS A 8 7.33 -4.88 6.02
N GLN A 9 7.29 -4.59 4.71
CA GLN A 9 7.27 -3.25 4.12
C GLN A 9 6.51 -3.27 2.79
N GLY A 10 6.16 -2.11 2.23
CA GLY A 10 5.66 -2.02 0.85
C GLY A 10 6.79 -1.85 -0.17
N ASN A 11 6.43 -1.82 -1.45
CA ASN A 11 7.40 -1.81 -2.56
C ASN A 11 8.26 -0.53 -2.63
N TRP A 12 7.90 0.53 -1.90
CA TRP A 12 8.69 1.76 -1.79
C TRP A 12 10.13 1.53 -1.32
N VAL A 13 10.42 0.39 -0.68
CA VAL A 13 11.77 0.01 -0.28
C VAL A 13 12.67 -0.45 -1.43
N ASP A 14 12.17 -0.58 -2.67
CA ASP A 14 13.01 -0.90 -3.84
C ASP A 14 14.24 0.02 -3.93
N GLY A 15 14.06 1.32 -3.65
CA GLY A 15 15.15 2.31 -3.66
C GLY A 15 16.19 2.10 -2.55
N ASN A 16 15.82 1.44 -1.45
CA ASN A 16 16.72 1.11 -0.34
C ASN A 16 17.48 -0.21 -0.55
N LEU A 17 17.05 -1.03 -1.51
CA LEU A 17 17.56 -2.38 -1.73
C LEU A 17 18.42 -2.49 -3.01
N LYS A 18 19.02 -1.39 -3.46
CA LYS A 18 19.83 -1.35 -4.69
C LYS A 18 21.03 -2.30 -4.66
N ASP A 19 21.61 -2.52 -3.48
CA ASP A 19 22.77 -3.40 -3.29
C ASP A 19 22.37 -4.88 -3.06
N ALA A 20 21.06 -5.18 -2.99
CA ALA A 20 20.59 -6.54 -2.78
C ALA A 20 20.74 -7.37 -4.08
N THR A 21 21.62 -8.38 -4.03
CA THR A 21 21.96 -9.21 -5.19
C THR A 21 21.04 -10.41 -5.37
N PHE A 22 20.24 -10.77 -4.37
CA PHE A 22 19.33 -11.91 -4.42
C PHE A 22 17.97 -11.55 -5.02
N ASP A 23 17.18 -12.57 -5.39
CA ASP A 23 15.82 -12.39 -5.89
C ASP A 23 14.86 -12.06 -4.76
N MET A 24 13.91 -11.15 -5.03
CA MET A 24 12.99 -10.62 -4.04
C MET A 24 11.59 -10.53 -4.62
N ALA A 25 10.60 -10.90 -3.83
CA ALA A 25 9.18 -10.85 -4.19
C ALA A 25 8.32 -10.68 -2.94
N PHE A 26 7.06 -10.29 -3.14
CA PHE A 26 6.04 -10.34 -2.11
C PHE A 26 5.48 -11.75 -1.97
N ALA A 27 5.38 -12.21 -0.73
CA ALA A 27 4.62 -13.37 -0.33
C ALA A 27 3.27 -12.95 0.28
N PRO A 28 2.23 -13.80 0.21
CA PRO A 28 1.00 -13.60 0.97
C PRO A 28 1.27 -13.39 2.47
N HIS A 29 0.52 -12.49 3.13
CA HIS A 29 0.75 -12.12 4.53
C HIS A 29 0.48 -13.25 5.55
N GLY A 30 -0.17 -14.35 5.14
CA GLY A 30 -0.48 -15.46 6.05
C GLY A 30 -1.41 -15.05 7.19
N SER A 31 -2.33 -14.11 6.95
CA SER A 31 -3.17 -13.48 7.98
C SER A 31 -4.24 -14.39 8.59
N SER A 32 -4.34 -15.64 8.14
CA SER A 32 -5.28 -16.64 8.64
C SER A 32 -4.62 -18.03 8.70
N LYS A 33 -5.33 -19.00 9.30
CA LYS A 33 -4.91 -20.42 9.29
C LYS A 33 -5.04 -21.07 7.90
N THR A 34 -5.78 -20.44 6.99
CA THR A 34 -5.92 -20.88 5.60
C THR A 34 -4.90 -20.17 4.72
N ALA A 35 -4.46 -20.82 3.65
CA ALA A 35 -3.58 -20.15 2.70
C ALA A 35 -4.28 -18.92 2.12
N THR A 36 -3.63 -17.77 2.22
CA THR A 36 -4.07 -16.54 1.54
C THR A 36 -3.51 -16.58 0.12
N ASP A 37 -4.38 -16.63 -0.90
CA ASP A 37 -3.96 -16.69 -2.31
C ASP A 37 -3.84 -15.29 -2.93
N GLY A 38 -2.96 -14.47 -2.33
CA GLY A 38 -2.72 -13.10 -2.80
C GLY A 38 -2.02 -12.22 -1.78
N ILE A 39 -1.74 -10.99 -2.18
CA ILE A 39 -1.05 -10.00 -1.36
C ILE A 39 -1.95 -8.79 -1.08
N PHE A 40 -1.68 -8.07 0.00
CA PHE A 40 -2.41 -6.84 0.30
C PHE A 40 -1.74 -5.65 -0.40
N VAL A 41 -2.51 -4.90 -1.18
CA VAL A 41 -2.04 -3.77 -1.98
C VAL A 41 -3.01 -2.59 -1.81
N SER A 42 -2.47 -1.39 -1.71
CA SER A 42 -3.24 -0.15 -1.77
C SER A 42 -2.40 0.95 -2.39
N ALA A 43 -3.05 1.89 -3.06
CA ALA A 43 -2.42 3.16 -3.40
C ALA A 43 -2.22 3.98 -2.11
N PRO A 44 -0.99 4.43 -1.78
CA PRO A 44 -0.73 5.18 -0.55
C PRO A 44 -1.20 6.64 -0.63
N ALA A 45 -1.39 7.16 -1.85
CA ALA A 45 -1.83 8.52 -2.11
C ALA A 45 -2.54 8.60 -3.46
N TRP A 46 -3.39 9.62 -3.61
CA TRP A 46 -4.10 9.94 -4.85
C TRP A 46 -3.87 11.39 -5.23
N TYR A 47 -3.81 11.67 -6.53
CA TYR A 47 -3.90 13.03 -7.04
C TYR A 47 -5.38 13.40 -7.18
N ILE A 48 -5.75 14.54 -6.60
CA ILE A 48 -7.14 15.04 -6.61
C ILE A 48 -7.10 16.51 -7.06
N VAL A 49 -8.02 16.89 -7.94
CA VAL A 49 -8.21 18.29 -8.35
C VAL A 49 -9.20 18.94 -7.39
N ASN A 50 -8.77 20.01 -6.72
CA ASN A 50 -9.67 20.83 -5.91
C ASN A 50 -10.69 21.53 -6.83
N LYS A 51 -11.99 21.31 -6.57
CA LYS A 51 -13.09 21.90 -7.33
C LYS A 51 -13.09 23.43 -7.33
N ASP A 52 -12.51 24.06 -6.31
CA ASP A 52 -12.46 25.52 -6.15
C ASP A 52 -11.13 26.12 -6.68
N ALA A 53 -10.27 25.31 -7.30
CA ALA A 53 -9.01 25.80 -7.86
C ALA A 53 -9.26 26.68 -9.11
N LYS A 54 -8.58 27.83 -9.16
CA LYS A 54 -8.64 28.76 -10.31
C LYS A 54 -8.25 28.10 -11.64
N ASN A 55 -7.34 27.11 -11.59
CA ASN A 55 -6.79 26.43 -12.75
C ASN A 55 -7.18 24.94 -12.77
N ALA A 56 -8.40 24.59 -12.33
CA ALA A 56 -8.83 23.20 -12.22
C ALA A 56 -8.73 22.43 -13.56
N GLU A 57 -9.02 23.08 -14.70
CA GLU A 57 -8.97 22.42 -16.00
C GLU A 57 -7.54 22.06 -16.42
N ALA A 58 -6.60 23.01 -16.31
CA ALA A 58 -5.19 22.73 -16.59
C ALA A 58 -4.61 21.62 -15.69
N ALA A 59 -5.10 21.50 -14.44
CA ALA A 59 -4.70 20.41 -13.56
C ALA A 59 -5.24 19.05 -14.04
N LYS A 60 -6.48 19.00 -14.58
CA LYS A 60 -7.02 17.78 -15.20
C LYS A 60 -6.24 17.43 -16.46
N ASP A 61 -6.01 18.39 -17.35
CA ASP A 61 -5.23 18.19 -18.58
C ASP A 61 -3.84 17.61 -18.27
N PHE A 62 -3.19 18.10 -17.21
CA PHE A 62 -1.92 17.56 -16.75
C PHE A 62 -2.04 16.09 -16.29
N LEU A 63 -3.05 15.76 -15.48
CA LEU A 63 -3.27 14.37 -15.05
C LEU A 63 -3.63 13.44 -16.22
N GLU A 64 -4.42 13.91 -17.18
CA GLU A 64 -4.72 13.17 -18.42
C GLU A 64 -3.47 12.98 -19.27
N PHE A 65 -2.63 14.02 -19.41
CA PHE A 65 -1.34 13.93 -20.08
C PHE A 65 -0.47 12.83 -19.46
N MET A 66 -0.42 12.74 -18.13
CA MET A 66 0.33 11.69 -17.43
C MET A 66 -0.13 10.27 -17.80
N VAL A 67 -1.43 10.09 -18.06
CA VAL A 67 -2.04 8.78 -18.34
C VAL A 67 -2.01 8.42 -19.82
N TYR A 68 -2.25 9.38 -20.71
CA TYR A 68 -2.49 9.13 -22.13
C TYR A 68 -1.33 9.54 -23.04
N ASN A 69 -0.33 10.27 -22.55
CA ASN A 69 0.85 10.64 -23.32
C ASN A 69 2.07 9.75 -22.97
N GLN A 70 2.85 9.36 -23.98
CA GLN A 70 4.03 8.51 -23.78
C GLN A 70 5.08 9.14 -22.86
N ILE A 71 5.27 10.47 -22.91
CA ILE A 71 6.20 11.18 -22.03
C ILE A 71 5.70 11.12 -20.58
N GLY A 72 4.39 11.31 -20.38
CA GLY A 72 3.76 11.21 -19.07
C GLY A 72 3.89 9.81 -18.47
N GLN A 73 3.68 8.78 -19.29
CA GLN A 73 3.83 7.38 -18.89
C GLN A 73 5.29 7.02 -18.56
N ASP A 74 6.27 7.47 -19.37
CA ASP A 74 7.70 7.27 -19.08
C ASP A 74 8.08 7.92 -17.75
N TYR A 75 7.64 9.16 -17.52
CA TYR A 75 7.88 9.82 -16.26
C TYR A 75 7.29 9.04 -15.08
N MET A 76 6.01 8.66 -15.17
CA MET A 76 5.30 7.95 -14.11
C MET A 76 6.02 6.65 -13.72
N VAL A 77 6.39 5.83 -14.70
CA VAL A 77 6.91 4.49 -14.42
C VAL A 77 8.44 4.52 -14.25
N ASN A 78 9.18 5.08 -15.18
CA ASN A 78 10.64 4.99 -15.20
C ASN A 78 11.34 6.06 -14.36
N LYS A 79 10.77 7.27 -14.25
CA LYS A 79 11.40 8.38 -13.50
C LYS A 79 10.92 8.44 -12.06
N ALA A 80 9.62 8.28 -11.84
CA ALA A 80 9.01 8.32 -10.51
C ALA A 80 8.90 6.92 -9.86
N GLY A 81 9.15 5.84 -10.60
CA GLY A 81 9.15 4.47 -10.05
C GLY A 81 7.76 3.97 -9.63
N MET A 82 6.69 4.55 -10.18
CA MET A 82 5.32 4.17 -9.82
C MET A 82 4.89 2.90 -10.54
N ILE A 83 4.01 2.13 -9.89
CA ILE A 83 3.29 1.03 -10.54
C ILE A 83 2.07 1.65 -11.24
N PRO A 84 1.92 1.49 -12.57
CA PRO A 84 0.80 2.10 -13.29
C PRO A 84 -0.53 1.49 -12.85
N ALA A 85 -1.52 2.34 -12.59
CA ALA A 85 -2.87 1.92 -12.23
C ALA A 85 -3.79 1.73 -13.46
N PHE A 86 -3.38 2.21 -14.63
CA PHE A 86 -4.20 2.24 -15.83
C PHE A 86 -3.77 1.18 -16.85
N LYS A 87 -4.74 0.46 -17.42
CA LYS A 87 -4.49 -0.66 -18.35
C LYS A 87 -3.85 -0.24 -19.68
N ASN A 88 -3.97 1.03 -20.07
CA ASN A 88 -3.38 1.56 -21.29
C ASN A 88 -1.87 1.85 -21.14
N VAL A 89 -1.34 1.88 -19.92
CA VAL A 89 0.09 2.07 -19.66
C VAL A 89 0.78 0.70 -19.68
N THR A 90 1.60 0.45 -20.70
CA THR A 90 2.28 -0.85 -20.90
C THR A 90 3.70 -0.88 -20.35
N ILE A 91 4.24 0.26 -19.93
CA ILE A 91 5.57 0.36 -19.33
C ILE A 91 5.53 -0.32 -17.96
N GLU A 92 6.49 -1.20 -17.68
CA GLU A 92 6.59 -1.90 -16.40
C GLU A 92 7.66 -1.26 -15.50
N PRO A 93 7.44 -1.24 -14.17
CA PRO A 93 8.43 -0.71 -13.24
C PRO A 93 9.70 -1.57 -13.25
N THR A 94 10.85 -0.96 -12.96
CA THR A 94 12.15 -1.68 -12.98
C THR A 94 12.47 -2.35 -11.64
N GLY A 95 11.94 -1.84 -10.52
CA GLY A 95 12.16 -2.37 -9.17
C GLY A 95 11.64 -3.81 -9.01
N LYS A 96 12.43 -4.67 -8.36
CA LYS A 96 12.10 -6.10 -8.20
C LYS A 96 10.80 -6.30 -7.42
N LEU A 97 10.61 -5.55 -6.33
CA LEU A 97 9.39 -5.64 -5.52
C LEU A 97 8.19 -5.02 -6.25
N SER A 98 8.40 -3.92 -6.96
CA SER A 98 7.35 -3.27 -7.77
C SER A 98 6.86 -4.17 -8.91
N LYS A 99 7.76 -4.92 -9.59
CA LYS A 99 7.40 -5.98 -10.55
C LYS A 99 6.60 -7.11 -9.92
N SER A 100 6.98 -7.52 -8.70
CA SER A 100 6.23 -8.52 -7.95
C SER A 100 4.78 -8.06 -7.67
N VAL A 101 4.58 -6.84 -7.20
CA VAL A 101 3.24 -6.27 -6.99
C VAL A 101 2.44 -6.21 -8.30
N LEU A 102 3.05 -5.75 -9.40
CA LEU A 102 2.40 -5.73 -10.71
C LEU A 102 1.97 -7.13 -11.17
N THR A 103 2.80 -8.15 -10.93
CA THR A 103 2.48 -9.55 -11.27
C THR A 103 1.25 -10.05 -10.50
N TRP A 104 1.21 -9.83 -9.19
CA TRP A 104 0.05 -10.18 -8.36
C TRP A 104 -1.22 -9.41 -8.78
N ALA A 105 -1.09 -8.12 -9.10
CA ALA A 105 -2.20 -7.29 -9.57
C ALA A 105 -2.75 -7.77 -10.92
N LYS A 106 -1.89 -8.08 -11.89
CA LYS A 106 -2.29 -8.65 -13.19
C LYS A 106 -2.99 -10.00 -13.05
N ALA A 107 -2.62 -10.80 -12.05
CA ALA A 107 -3.28 -12.06 -11.74
C ALA A 107 -4.63 -11.90 -11.00
N GLY A 108 -5.03 -10.68 -10.63
CA GLY A 108 -6.23 -10.44 -9.82
C GLY A 108 -6.13 -10.96 -8.38
N LYS A 109 -4.90 -11.26 -7.92
CA LYS A 109 -4.62 -11.87 -6.62
C LYS A 109 -4.14 -10.81 -5.63
N ILE A 110 -4.93 -9.76 -5.49
CA ILE A 110 -4.67 -8.64 -4.58
C ILE A 110 -5.87 -8.40 -3.67
N TYR A 111 -5.59 -8.01 -2.42
CA TYR A 111 -6.59 -7.66 -1.42
C TYR A 111 -6.40 -6.21 -0.98
N SER A 112 -7.49 -5.53 -0.64
CA SER A 112 -7.46 -4.16 -0.14
C SER A 112 -7.12 -4.10 1.35
N TRP A 113 -6.43 -3.04 1.75
CA TRP A 113 -6.23 -2.70 3.16
C TRP A 113 -7.48 -2.00 3.72
N ASN A 114 -8.38 -2.76 4.36
CA ASN A 114 -9.65 -2.25 4.88
C ASN A 114 -9.51 -1.19 5.98
N GLN A 115 -8.33 -1.10 6.62
CA GLN A 115 -8.08 -0.07 7.63
C GLN A 115 -8.30 1.35 7.10
N TYR A 116 -8.09 1.60 5.80
CA TYR A 116 -8.32 2.91 5.20
C TYR A 116 -9.79 3.31 5.11
N ASN A 117 -10.73 2.42 5.44
CA ASN A 117 -12.14 2.76 5.61
C ASN A 117 -12.42 3.47 6.94
N PHE A 118 -11.48 3.45 7.88
CA PHE A 118 -11.59 4.18 9.14
C PHE A 118 -10.94 5.56 9.05
N SER A 119 -11.45 6.51 9.83
CA SER A 119 -10.84 7.84 9.97
C SER A 119 -9.39 7.73 10.47
N GLY A 120 -8.56 8.69 10.09
CA GLY A 120 -7.19 8.77 10.61
C GLY A 120 -7.17 8.85 12.14
N GLU A 121 -8.06 9.67 12.71
CA GLU A 121 -8.21 9.81 14.17
C GLU A 121 -8.50 8.48 14.86
N PHE A 122 -9.44 7.67 14.35
CA PHE A 122 -9.73 6.37 14.93
C PHE A 122 -8.53 5.43 14.85
N ARG A 123 -7.85 5.36 13.70
CA ARG A 123 -6.68 4.51 13.54
C ARG A 123 -5.55 4.92 14.48
N ASP A 124 -5.22 6.20 14.50
CA ASP A 124 -4.02 6.69 15.14
C ASP A 124 -4.21 6.85 16.65
N ASN A 125 -5.35 7.41 17.09
CA ASN A 125 -5.58 7.73 18.49
C ASN A 125 -6.33 6.64 19.26
N ARG A 126 -7.08 5.75 18.59
CA ARG A 126 -7.82 4.67 19.25
C ARG A 126 -7.16 3.31 19.08
N LEU A 127 -6.85 2.90 17.85
CA LEU A 127 -6.27 1.57 17.59
C LEU A 127 -4.77 1.52 17.88
N GLY A 128 -4.01 2.55 17.49
CA GLY A 128 -2.57 2.66 17.73
C GLY A 128 -2.15 2.34 19.18
N PRO A 129 -2.75 2.99 20.20
CA PRO A 129 -2.44 2.70 21.60
C PRO A 129 -2.79 1.27 22.05
N ILE A 130 -3.82 0.64 21.47
CA ILE A 130 -4.16 -0.77 21.78
C ILE A 130 -3.08 -1.69 21.22
N TYR A 131 -2.62 -1.47 19.98
CA TYR A 131 -1.51 -2.24 19.40
C TYR A 131 -0.23 -2.09 20.21
N ASN A 132 0.10 -0.87 20.66
CA ASN A 132 1.29 -0.62 21.47
C ASN A 132 1.26 -1.37 22.81
N GLN A 133 0.10 -1.45 23.46
CA GLN A 133 -0.06 -2.22 24.70
C GLN A 133 0.20 -3.72 24.49
N LEU A 134 -0.26 -4.29 23.37
CA LEU A 134 0.04 -5.67 23.04
C LEU A 134 1.53 -5.85 22.73
N ALA A 135 2.11 -4.98 21.90
CA ALA A 135 3.50 -5.05 21.48
C ALA A 135 4.48 -4.91 22.65
N SER A 136 4.14 -4.11 23.67
CA SER A 136 4.94 -3.96 24.90
C SER A 136 4.66 -5.04 25.95
N SER A 137 3.80 -6.01 25.66
CA SER A 137 3.34 -7.04 26.61
C SER A 137 2.62 -6.49 27.85
N ALA A 138 2.08 -5.27 27.78
CA ALA A 138 1.29 -4.67 28.85
C ALA A 138 -0.11 -5.30 28.99
N ILE A 139 -0.61 -5.93 27.93
CA ILE A 139 -1.88 -6.66 27.91
C ILE A 139 -1.71 -8.04 27.27
N THR A 140 -2.59 -8.98 27.61
CA THR A 140 -2.67 -10.30 26.97
C THR A 140 -3.33 -10.22 25.59
N VAL A 141 -3.23 -11.30 24.81
CA VAL A 141 -3.94 -11.44 23.53
C VAL A 141 -5.46 -11.41 23.74
N GLU A 142 -5.97 -11.97 24.83
CA GLU A 142 -7.39 -11.94 25.20
C GLU A 142 -7.84 -10.51 25.50
N GLN A 143 -7.09 -9.77 26.31
CA GLN A 143 -7.37 -8.37 26.60
C GLN A 143 -7.32 -7.50 25.34
N PHE A 144 -6.35 -7.73 24.46
CA PHE A 144 -6.27 -7.07 23.15
C PHE A 144 -7.54 -7.31 22.32
N LYS A 145 -8.02 -8.55 22.24
CA LYS A 145 -9.25 -8.89 21.49
C LYS A 145 -10.46 -8.13 22.05
N GLU A 146 -10.62 -8.06 23.37
CA GLU A 146 -11.74 -7.35 23.99
C GLU A 146 -11.65 -5.83 23.77
N LEU A 147 -10.46 -5.23 23.92
CA LEU A 147 -10.24 -3.81 23.65
C LEU A 147 -10.52 -3.44 22.19
N MET A 148 -10.10 -4.28 21.24
CA MET A 148 -10.35 -4.09 19.81
C MET A 148 -11.85 -4.20 19.49
N LYS A 149 -12.54 -5.22 20.02
CA LYS A 149 -14.00 -5.36 19.86
C LYS A 149 -14.74 -4.12 20.36
N GLN A 150 -14.39 -3.65 21.56
CA GLN A 150 -15.01 -2.46 22.12
C GLN A 150 -14.73 -1.23 21.25
N ALA A 151 -13.48 -1.03 20.81
CA ALA A 151 -13.12 0.08 19.91
C ALA A 151 -13.95 0.09 18.63
N PHE A 152 -14.16 -1.06 18.00
CA PHE A 152 -14.99 -1.14 16.80
C PHE A 152 -16.47 -0.90 17.07
N ALA A 153 -17.01 -1.41 18.18
CA ALA A 153 -18.39 -1.19 18.57
C ALA A 153 -18.67 0.30 18.86
N ASP A 154 -17.72 1.01 19.45
CA ASP A 154 -17.82 2.44 19.73
C ASP A 154 -17.77 3.28 18.45
N ASN A 155 -16.92 2.92 17.49
CA ASN A 155 -16.79 3.61 16.21
C ASN A 155 -17.94 3.34 15.23
N ALA A 156 -18.73 2.29 15.47
CA ALA A 156 -19.89 1.98 14.63
C ALA A 156 -21.08 2.93 14.84
N LYS A 157 -21.01 3.81 15.86
CA LYS A 157 -22.01 4.83 16.19
C LYS A 157 -21.70 6.15 15.49
#